data_AF-A0AAV2VRG1-F1
#
_entry.id   AF-A0AAV2VRG1-F1
#
_cell.length_a   1.000
_cell.length_b   1.000
_cell.length_c   1.000
_cell.angle_alpha   90.00
_cell.angle_beta   90.00
_cell.angle_gamma   90.00
#
_symmetry.space_group_name_H-M   'P 1'
#
loop_
_entity.id
_entity.type
_entity.pdbx_description
1 polymer ?
#
loop_
_entity_poly.entity_id
_entity_poly.type
_entity_poly.pdbx_seq_one_letter_code
_entity_poly.pdbx_strand_id
1 'polypeptide(L)'
;MALIFIPFVSLFFVWRDLHRTEWIGTFYFLVYAIYLTFFVELPDHHRIGSFAIGVPFASYMAILFPSWQQEYPEGVLQALGFGGITVTFISLLLLF
;
A
#
# COMPACT_ATOMS: atom_id res chain seq x y z
N MET A 1 6.88 -13.12 3.87
CA MET A 1 6.75 -11.67 4.14
C MET A 1 7.44 -10.76 3.14
N ALA A 2 8.60 -11.12 2.55
CA ALA A 2 9.34 -10.24 1.62
C ALA A 2 8.52 -9.67 0.44
N LEU A 3 7.42 -10.33 0.05
CA LEU A 3 6.53 -9.89 -1.03
C LEU A 3 5.91 -8.50 -0.81
N ILE A 4 5.72 -8.06 0.45
CA ILE A 4 5.14 -6.74 0.74
C ILE A 4 6.02 -5.57 0.24
N PHE A 5 7.30 -5.83 0.02
CA PHE A 5 8.25 -4.81 -0.46
C PHE A 5 8.38 -4.76 -1.99
N ILE A 6 7.80 -5.72 -2.72
CA ILE A 6 7.84 -5.74 -4.20
C ILE A 6 7.35 -4.41 -4.80
N PRO A 7 6.28 -3.76 -4.31
CA PRO A 7 5.87 -2.47 -4.84
C PRO A 7 6.96 -1.40 -4.88
N PHE A 8 7.93 -1.40 -3.95
CA PHE A 8 9.00 -0.41 -3.95
C PHE A 8 9.93 -0.51 -5.16
N VAL A 9 9.90 -1.63 -5.90
CA VAL A 9 10.60 -1.75 -7.18
C VAL A 9 10.11 -0.67 -8.16
N SER A 10 8.84 -0.27 -8.07
CA SER A 10 8.29 0.79 -8.93
C SER A 10 8.99 2.13 -8.72
N LEU A 11 9.48 2.42 -7.50
CA LEU A 11 10.16 3.68 -7.19
C LEU A 11 11.42 3.89 -8.02
N PHE A 12 12.14 2.84 -8.38
CA PHE A 12 13.33 2.97 -9.24
C PHE A 12 13.00 3.63 -10.60
N PHE A 13 11.76 3.52 -11.05
CA PHE A 13 11.30 4.06 -12.33
C PHE A 13 10.68 5.45 -12.21
N VAL A 14 10.07 5.81 -11.07
CA VAL A 14 9.25 7.04 -10.96
C VAL A 14 9.69 8.03 -9.89
N TRP A 15 10.70 7.72 -9.06
CA TRP A 15 11.04 8.54 -7.88
C TRP A 15 11.32 10.02 -8.16
N ARG A 16 11.78 10.38 -9.36
CA ARG A 16 12.06 11.77 -9.74
C ARG A 16 10.82 12.59 -10.05
N ASP A 17 9.73 11.92 -10.41
CA ASP A 17 8.48 12.52 -10.87
C ASP A 17 7.40 12.55 -9.77
N LEU A 18 7.71 12.02 -8.58
CA LEU A 18 6.78 11.97 -7.46
C LEU A 18 6.57 13.35 -6.83
N HIS A 19 5.30 13.72 -6.63
CA HIS A 19 4.95 14.88 -5.85
C HIS A 19 4.84 14.52 -4.35
N ARG A 20 4.52 15.54 -3.55
CA ARG A 20 4.46 15.44 -2.10
C ARG A 20 3.49 14.34 -1.63
N THR A 21 2.35 14.18 -2.29
CA THR A 21 1.31 13.23 -1.88
C THR A 21 1.79 11.78 -2.04
N GLU A 22 2.48 11.48 -3.13
CA GLU A 22 3.01 10.18 -3.49
C GLU A 22 4.19 9.81 -2.58
N TRP A 23 5.01 10.79 -2.18
CA TRP A 23 6.01 10.60 -1.14
C TRP A 23 5.40 10.30 0.23
N ILE A 24 4.32 10.99 0.60
CA ILE A 24 3.57 10.69 1.82
C ILE A 24 2.99 9.27 1.76
N GLY A 25 2.41 8.88 0.63
CA GLY A 25 1.89 7.53 0.42
C GLY A 25 2.97 6.45 0.47
N THR A 26 4.14 6.73 -0.09
CA THR A 26 5.32 5.86 -0.03
C THR A 26 5.80 5.67 1.40
N PHE A 27 5.92 6.75 2.16
CA PHE A 27 6.28 6.68 3.57
C PHE A 27 5.23 5.92 4.37
N TYR A 28 3.95 6.18 4.13
CA TYR A 28 2.84 5.50 4.81
C TYR A 28 2.81 4.00 4.53
N PHE A 29 2.98 3.60 3.27
CA PHE A 29 3.10 2.21 2.87
C PHE A 29 4.35 1.54 3.47
N LEU A 30 5.47 2.26 3.60
CA LEU A 30 6.68 1.75 4.25
C LEU A 30 6.45 1.46 5.74
N VAL A 31 5.79 2.37 6.46
CA VAL A 31 5.43 2.16 7.88
C VAL A 31 4.54 0.92 8.01
N TYR A 32 3.53 0.78 7.13
CA TYR A 32 2.69 -0.41 7.08
C TYR A 32 3.50 -1.69 6.85
N ALA A 33 4.39 -1.71 5.86
CA ALA A 33 5.19 -2.87 5.51
C ALA A 33 6.15 -3.29 6.64
N ILE A 34 6.75 -2.31 7.33
CA ILE A 34 7.58 -2.55 8.52
C ILE A 34 6.73 -3.14 9.64
N TYR A 35 5.57 -2.55 9.93
CA TYR A 35 4.67 -3.08 10.97
C TYR A 35 4.28 -4.54 10.69
N LEU A 36 3.81 -4.83 9.47
CA LEU A 36 3.43 -6.18 9.06
C LEU A 36 4.59 -7.17 9.17
N THR A 37 5.81 -6.76 8.81
CA THR A 37 6.97 -7.66 8.78
C THR A 37 7.51 -8.01 10.16
N PHE A 38 7.50 -7.05 11.09
CA PHE A 38 8.17 -7.21 12.38
C PHE A 38 7.23 -7.46 13.56
N PHE A 39 5.94 -7.11 13.43
CA PHE A 39 5.01 -7.12 14.55
C PHE A 39 3.79 -8.01 14.33
N VAL A 40 3.59 -8.56 13.13
CA VAL A 40 2.40 -9.37 12.82
C VAL A 40 2.81 -10.75 12.35
N GLU A 41 2.46 -11.78 13.12
CA GLU A 41 2.52 -13.16 12.64
C GLU A 41 1.24 -13.46 11.84
N LEU A 42 1.35 -13.41 10.50
CA LEU A 42 0.21 -13.71 9.64
C LEU A 42 -0.20 -15.19 9.79
N PRO A 43 -1.49 -15.48 10.03
CA PRO A 43 -1.98 -16.85 10.04
C PRO A 43 -1.86 -17.48 8.66
N ASP A 44 -1.65 -18.81 8.60
CA ASP A 44 -1.50 -19.60 7.36
C ASP A 44 -2.74 -19.62 6.44
N HIS A 45 -3.77 -18.86 6.79
CA HIS A 45 -4.97 -18.73 5.98
C HIS A 45 -4.72 -17.80 4.78
N HIS A 46 -4.62 -18.39 3.59
CA HIS A 46 -4.36 -17.70 2.30
C HIS A 46 -5.18 -16.41 2.07
N ARG A 47 -6.45 -16.34 2.51
CA ARG A 47 -7.27 -15.12 2.37
C ARG A 47 -6.77 -13.94 3.22
N ILE A 48 -6.27 -14.21 4.44
CA ILE A 48 -5.77 -13.16 5.35
C ILE A 48 -4.44 -12.63 4.83
N GLY A 49 -3.57 -13.51 4.34
CA GLY A 49 -2.34 -13.11 3.65
C GLY A 49 -2.62 -12.27 2.39
N SER A 50 -3.61 -12.65 1.58
CA SER A 50 -4.00 -11.89 0.38
C SER A 50 -4.58 -10.52 0.74
N PHE A 51 -5.34 -10.41 1.83
CA PHE A 51 -5.85 -9.13 2.33
C PHE A 51 -4.71 -8.24 2.85
N ALA A 52 -3.79 -8.80 3.66
CA ALA A 52 -2.67 -8.08 4.25
C ALA A 52 -1.57 -7.69 3.25
N ILE A 53 -1.48 -8.35 2.09
CA ILE A 53 -0.44 -8.03 1.10
C ILE A 53 -1.06 -7.41 -0.15
N GLY A 54 -2.10 -8.03 -0.70
CA GLY A 54 -2.69 -7.65 -1.98
C GLY A 54 -3.42 -6.31 -1.94
N VAL A 55 -4.21 -6.04 -0.89
CA VAL A 55 -4.96 -4.77 -0.79
C VAL A 55 -3.99 -3.58 -0.65
N PRO A 56 -3.04 -3.58 0.31
CA PRO A 56 -2.04 -2.51 0.42
C PRO A 56 -1.19 -2.36 -0.85
N PHE A 57 -0.83 -3.45 -1.52
CA PHE A 57 -0.12 -3.41 -2.80
C PHE A 57 -0.91 -2.62 -3.84
N ALA A 58 -2.15 -3.01 -4.10
CA ALA A 58 -3.00 -2.38 -5.12
C ALA A 58 -3.28 -0.92 -4.75
N SER A 59 -3.54 -0.65 -3.47
CA SER A 59 -3.73 0.69 -2.94
C SER A 59 -2.50 1.58 -3.12
N TYR A 60 -1.30 1.07 -2.90
CA TYR A 60 -0.07 1.82 -3.12
C TYR A 60 0.18 2.09 -4.62
N MET A 61 -0.14 1.13 -5.49
CA MET A 61 -0.10 1.37 -6.94
C MET A 61 -1.09 2.45 -7.36
N ALA A 62 -2.30 2.50 -6.78
CA ALA A 62 -3.27 3.56 -7.05
C ALA A 62 -2.77 4.96 -6.62
N ILE A 63 -1.95 5.03 -5.57
CA ILE A 63 -1.32 6.29 -5.15
C ILE A 63 -0.22 6.71 -6.13
N LEU A 64 0.65 5.78 -6.54
CA LEU A 64 1.80 6.08 -7.40
C LEU A 64 1.42 6.28 -8.88
N PHE A 65 0.39 5.60 -9.35
CA PHE A 65 0.00 5.56 -10.75
C PHE A 65 -1.48 5.89 -10.95
N PRO A 66 -1.95 7.07 -10.49
CA PRO A 66 -3.34 7.47 -10.69
C PRO A 66 -3.70 7.53 -12.18
N SER A 67 -2.73 7.78 -13.06
CA SER A 67 -2.90 7.81 -14.51
C SER A 67 -3.32 6.47 -15.15
N TRP A 68 -3.21 5.35 -14.44
CA TRP A 68 -3.69 4.05 -14.92
C TRP A 68 -5.23 3.96 -14.97
N GLN A 69 -5.93 4.87 -14.29
CA GLN A 69 -7.39 4.93 -14.24
C GLN A 69 -7.85 6.33 -14.62
N GLN A 70 -8.02 6.57 -15.92
CA GLN A 70 -8.36 7.89 -16.45
C GLN A 70 -9.82 8.30 -16.19
N GLU A 71 -10.66 7.36 -15.75
CA GLU A 71 -12.08 7.59 -15.46
C GLU A 71 -12.30 8.40 -14.17
N TYR A 72 -11.32 8.41 -13.26
CA TYR A 72 -11.43 9.05 -11.96
C TYR A 72 -10.40 10.16 -11.77
N PRO A 73 -10.73 11.25 -11.06
CA PRO A 73 -9.75 12.26 -10.70
C PRO A 73 -8.61 11.66 -9.87
N GLU A 74 -7.39 12.12 -10.10
CA GLU A 74 -6.18 11.67 -9.39
C GLU A 74 -6.35 11.67 -7.87
N GLY A 75 -6.89 12.76 -7.31
CA GLY A 75 -7.11 12.87 -5.86
C GLY A 75 -8.08 11.82 -5.30
N VAL A 76 -9.04 11.33 -6.11
CA VAL A 76 -9.96 10.26 -5.71
C VAL A 76 -9.21 8.93 -5.63
N LEU A 77 -8.40 8.62 -6.64
CA LEU A 77 -7.61 7.39 -6.66
C LEU A 77 -6.58 7.35 -5.54
N GLN A 78 -5.91 8.48 -5.30
CA GLN A 78 -4.99 8.62 -4.17
C GLN A 78 -5.72 8.45 -2.83
N ALA A 79 -6.87 9.10 -2.65
CA ALA A 79 -7.67 8.96 -1.42
C ALA A 79 -8.13 7.51 -1.19
N LEU A 80 -8.57 6.80 -2.24
CA LEU A 80 -8.93 5.39 -2.18
C LEU A 80 -7.70 4.52 -1.85
N GLY A 81 -6.54 4.84 -2.40
CA GLY A 81 -5.28 4.18 -2.08
C GLY A 81 -4.91 4.35 -0.61
N PHE A 82 -4.92 5.58 -0.08
CA PHE A 82 -4.71 5.83 1.34
C PHE A 82 -5.74 5.09 2.20
N GLY A 83 -7.01 5.13 1.81
CA GLY A 83 -8.10 4.44 2.49
C GLY A 83 -7.87 2.92 2.55
N GLY A 84 -7.48 2.29 1.45
CA GLY A 84 -7.21 0.86 1.41
C GLY A 84 -6.05 0.44 2.32
N ILE A 85 -4.92 1.16 2.29
CA ILE A 85 -3.81 0.92 3.23
C ILE A 85 -4.29 1.11 4.67
N THR A 86 -5.03 2.17 4.95
CA THR A 86 -5.53 2.49 6.30
C THR A 86 -6.45 1.41 6.84
N VAL A 87 -7.42 0.95 6.06
CA VAL A 87 -8.37 -0.09 6.45
C VAL A 87 -7.63 -1.38 6.75
N THR A 88 -6.68 -1.79 5.90
CA THR A 88 -5.88 -2.99 6.16
C THR A 88 -5.02 -2.82 7.40
N PHE A 89 -4.39 -1.66 7.59
CA PHE A 89 -3.54 -1.40 8.75
C PHE A 89 -4.33 -1.45 10.07
N ILE A 90 -5.47 -0.76 10.14
CA ILE A 90 -6.35 -0.78 11.32
C ILE A 90 -6.84 -2.21 11.57
N SER A 91 -7.22 -2.93 10.51
CA SER A 91 -7.68 -4.32 10.66
C SER A 91 -6.62 -5.21 11.27
N LEU A 92 -5.34 -5.04 10.90
CA LEU A 92 -4.24 -5.78 11.52
C LEU A 92 -4.03 -5.38 12.99
N LEU A 93 -4.06 -4.09 13.31
CA LEU A 93 -3.94 -3.59 14.69
C LEU A 93 -5.05 -4.07 15.63
N LEU A 94 -6.23 -4.39 15.08
CA LEU A 94 -7.35 -4.90 15.87
C LEU A 94 -7.35 -6.42 16.01
N LEU A 95 -6.69 -7.13 15.09
CA LEU A 95 -6.66 -8.58 15.05
C LEU A 95 -5.38 -9.18 15.68
N PHE A 96 -4.33 -8.38 15.84
CA PHE A 96 -3.01 -8.76 16.37
C PHE A 96 -2.50 -7.69 17.33
#